data_AF-A0A5J4DUG8-F1
#
_entry.id   AF-A0A5J4DUG8-F1
#
_cell.length_a   1.000
_cell.length_b   1.000
_cell.length_c   1.000
_cell.angle_alpha   90.00
_cell.angle_beta   90.00
_cell.angle_gamma   90.00
#
_symmetry.space_group_name_H-M   'P 1'
#
loop_
_entity.id
_entity.type
_entity.pdbx_description
1 polymer ?
#
loop_
_entity_poly.entity_id
_entity_poly.type
_entity_poly.pdbx_seq_one_letter_code
_entity_poly.pdbx_strand_id
1 'polypeptide(L)'
;MSEKTFSDFYESLLELVKSYEEKNTMLKVEENLESNIIRIYGEKINSISRAKNGIDDVAELAYTVAEHHPYWGLLYNCTQIAKIALDKWDDNLSKDELDEIDWSLDELKNTCKKLKEDLSSQ
;
A
#
# COMPACT_ATOMS: atom_id res chain seq x y z
N MET A 1 -2.51 1.54 -38.03
CA MET A 1 -3.41 1.29 -36.89
C MET A 1 -2.90 2.14 -35.76
N SER A 2 -3.74 2.95 -35.11
CA SER A 2 -3.32 3.65 -33.90
C SER A 2 -2.97 2.63 -32.83
N GLU A 3 -1.90 2.89 -32.09
CA GLU A 3 -1.48 2.05 -30.97
C GLU A 3 -2.56 2.14 -29.88
N LYS A 4 -3.00 0.98 -29.36
CA LYS A 4 -4.01 0.95 -28.28
C LYS A 4 -3.37 1.45 -26.99
N THR A 5 -4.07 2.34 -26.31
CA THR A 5 -3.67 2.97 -25.05
C THR A 5 -4.15 2.17 -23.83
N PHE A 6 -3.66 2.51 -22.64
CA PHE A 6 -4.17 1.94 -21.39
C PHE A 6 -5.64 2.32 -21.13
N SER A 7 -6.06 3.52 -21.55
CA SER A 7 -7.47 3.92 -21.53
C SER A 7 -8.33 3.05 -22.45
N ASP A 8 -7.83 2.69 -23.65
CA ASP A 8 -8.57 1.77 -24.54
C ASP A 8 -8.73 0.37 -23.91
N PHE A 9 -7.73 -0.07 -23.14
CA PHE A 9 -7.83 -1.30 -22.34
C PHE A 9 -8.88 -1.17 -21.23
N TYR A 10 -8.92 -0.05 -20.51
CA TYR A 10 -9.90 0.19 -19.45
C TYR A 10 -11.34 0.13 -19.99
N GLU A 11 -11.63 0.78 -21.12
CA GLU A 11 -12.96 0.71 -21.76
C GLU A 11 -13.33 -0.74 -22.12
N SER A 12 -12.39 -1.49 -22.69
CA SER A 12 -12.59 -2.91 -23.01
C SER A 12 -12.84 -3.76 -21.75
N LEU A 13 -12.18 -3.41 -20.64
CA LEU A 13 -12.36 -4.07 -19.35
C LEU A 13 -13.74 -3.77 -18.75
N LEU A 14 -14.28 -2.55 -18.90
CA LEU A 14 -15.62 -2.22 -18.41
C LEU A 14 -16.70 -3.04 -19.12
N GLU A 15 -16.57 -3.25 -20.43
CA GLU A 15 -17.46 -4.14 -21.19
C GLU A 15 -17.39 -5.58 -20.65
N LEU A 16 -16.18 -6.07 -20.37
CA LEU A 16 -15.98 -7.40 -19.80
C LEU A 16 -16.63 -7.50 -18.41
N VAL A 17 -16.40 -6.54 -17.53
CA VAL A 17 -16.97 -6.50 -16.17
C VAL A 17 -18.49 -6.54 -16.22
N LYS A 18 -19.11 -5.72 -17.08
CA LYS A 18 -20.56 -5.69 -17.27
C LYS A 18 -21.13 -7.06 -17.69
N SER A 19 -20.43 -7.78 -18.57
CA SER A 19 -20.85 -9.13 -19.00
C SER A 19 -20.86 -10.17 -17.88
N TYR A 20 -20.10 -9.95 -16.80
CA TYR A 20 -20.08 -10.78 -15.60
C TYR A 20 -21.08 -10.31 -14.54
N GLU A 21 -21.33 -9.00 -14.42
CA GLU A 21 -22.40 -8.45 -13.58
C GLU A 21 -23.78 -8.96 -14.02
N GLU A 22 -24.02 -9.09 -15.33
CA GLU A 22 -25.23 -9.70 -15.89
C GLU A 22 -25.41 -11.18 -15.48
N LYS A 23 -24.34 -11.84 -15.03
CA LYS A 23 -24.33 -13.22 -14.50
C LYS A 23 -24.33 -13.26 -12.97
N ASN A 24 -24.70 -12.16 -12.31
CA ASN A 24 -24.70 -11.98 -10.86
C ASN A 24 -23.31 -12.09 -10.19
N THR A 25 -22.22 -11.83 -10.91
CA THR A 25 -20.90 -11.69 -10.28
C THR A 25 -20.69 -10.22 -9.91
N MET A 26 -20.60 -9.90 -8.61
CA MET A 26 -20.42 -8.52 -8.17
C MET A 26 -18.92 -8.16 -8.17
N LEU A 27 -18.54 -7.26 -9.08
CA LEU A 27 -17.18 -6.74 -9.19
C LEU A 27 -17.17 -5.25 -8.85
N LYS A 28 -16.12 -4.79 -8.18
CA LYS A 28 -15.85 -3.36 -8.01
C LYS A 28 -14.62 -3.00 -8.80
N VAL A 29 -14.73 -2.02 -9.69
CA VAL A 29 -13.59 -1.46 -10.41
C VAL A 29 -13.32 -0.04 -9.93
N GLU A 30 -12.06 0.25 -9.64
CA GLU A 30 -11.56 1.59 -9.33
C GLU A 30 -10.42 1.91 -10.29
N GLU A 31 -10.37 3.13 -10.81
CA GLU A 31 -9.35 3.57 -11.76
C GLU A 31 -8.54 4.76 -11.24
N ASN A 32 -7.28 4.80 -11.62
CA ASN A 32 -6.41 5.98 -11.58
C ASN A 32 -5.53 5.93 -12.85
N LEU A 33 -6.13 6.34 -13.97
CA LEU A 33 -5.47 6.28 -15.28
C LEU A 33 -4.27 7.22 -15.38
N GLU A 34 -4.24 8.33 -14.62
CA GLU A 34 -3.07 9.22 -14.53
C GLU A 34 -1.84 8.48 -14.02
N SER A 35 -2.04 7.54 -13.09
CA SER A 35 -0.99 6.67 -12.56
C SER A 35 -0.90 5.30 -13.26
N ASN A 36 -1.65 5.08 -14.34
CA ASN A 36 -1.78 3.79 -15.03
C ASN A 36 -2.20 2.62 -14.12
N ILE A 37 -3.12 2.87 -13.19
CA ILE A 37 -3.62 1.86 -12.25
C ILE A 37 -5.10 1.58 -12.50
N ILE A 38 -5.43 0.29 -12.56
CA ILE A 38 -6.81 -0.22 -12.46
C ILE A 38 -6.81 -1.24 -11.32
N ARG A 39 -7.76 -1.12 -10.39
CA ARG A 39 -7.98 -2.08 -9.31
C ARG A 39 -9.32 -2.75 -9.49
N ILE A 40 -9.33 -4.08 -9.47
CA ILE A 40 -10.53 -4.91 -9.57
C ILE A 40 -10.66 -5.69 -8.28
N TYR A 41 -11.79 -5.53 -7.59
CA TYR A 41 -12.09 -6.26 -6.37
C TYR A 41 -13.26 -7.21 -6.60
N GLY A 42 -13.10 -8.43 -6.12
CA GLY A 42 -14.15 -9.43 -6.12
C GLY A 42 -15.19 -9.22 -5.01
N GLU A 43 -16.13 -10.14 -4.95
CA GLU A 43 -17.19 -10.14 -3.96
C GLU A 43 -16.65 -10.15 -2.52
N LYS A 44 -17.40 -9.54 -1.60
CA LYS A 44 -17.13 -9.52 -0.15
C LYS A 44 -15.79 -8.87 0.24
N ILE A 45 -15.17 -8.11 -0.66
CA ILE A 45 -14.03 -7.28 -0.31
C ILE A 45 -14.39 -6.35 0.85
N ASN A 46 -13.53 -6.26 1.85
CA ASN A 46 -13.69 -5.36 2.99
C ASN A 46 -12.50 -4.39 3.10
N SER A 47 -12.65 -3.35 3.92
CA SER A 47 -11.63 -2.31 4.07
C SER A 47 -10.31 -2.83 4.64
N ILE A 48 -10.32 -3.84 5.50
CA ILE A 48 -9.11 -4.42 6.10
C ILE A 48 -8.31 -5.17 5.05
N SER A 49 -8.94 -6.04 4.27
CA SER A 49 -8.29 -6.76 3.16
C SER A 49 -7.70 -5.79 2.12
N ARG A 50 -8.40 -4.69 1.85
CA ARG A 50 -7.89 -3.63 0.96
C ARG A 50 -6.67 -2.91 1.56
N ALA A 51 -6.71 -2.59 2.85
CA ALA A 51 -5.59 -1.95 3.53
C ALA A 51 -4.35 -2.88 3.56
N LYS A 52 -4.54 -4.17 3.85
CA LYS A 52 -3.48 -5.19 3.78
C LYS A 52 -2.84 -5.27 2.40
N ASN A 53 -3.64 -5.26 1.34
CA ASN A 53 -3.10 -5.26 -0.02
C ASN A 53 -2.36 -3.94 -0.34
N GLY A 54 -2.93 -2.79 0.02
CA GLY A 54 -2.31 -1.49 -0.27
C GLY A 54 -1.01 -1.24 0.51
N ILE A 55 -0.87 -1.78 1.73
CA ILE A 55 0.37 -1.60 2.51
C ILE A 55 1.54 -2.42 1.94
N ASP A 56 1.27 -3.50 1.20
CA ASP A 56 2.31 -4.30 0.56
C ASP A 56 3.02 -3.54 -0.56
N ASP A 57 2.32 -2.72 -1.34
CA ASP A 57 2.93 -1.84 -2.35
C ASP A 57 3.90 -0.82 -1.69
N VAL A 58 3.53 -0.31 -0.51
CA VAL A 58 4.39 0.61 0.26
C VAL A 58 5.60 -0.12 0.83
N ALA A 59 5.42 -1.36 1.30
CA ALA A 59 6.50 -2.20 1.80
C ALA A 59 7.50 -2.54 0.70
N GLU A 60 7.03 -2.87 -0.51
CA GLU A 60 7.90 -3.11 -1.67
C GLU A 60 8.76 -1.88 -1.99
N LEU A 61 8.16 -0.69 -2.01
CA LEU A 61 8.90 0.57 -2.22
C LEU A 61 9.96 0.78 -1.13
N ALA A 62 9.59 0.53 0.13
CA ALA A 62 10.50 0.65 1.27
C ALA A 62 11.67 -0.34 1.17
N TYR A 63 11.45 -1.57 0.69
CA TYR A 63 12.51 -2.59 0.62
C TYR A 63 13.44 -2.44 -0.59
N THR A 64 12.95 -1.94 -1.73
CA THR A 64 13.68 -2.08 -3.00
C THR A 64 14.30 -0.78 -3.51
N VAL A 65 13.65 0.36 -3.32
CA VAL A 65 14.04 1.62 -3.98
C VAL A 65 14.51 2.66 -2.97
N ALA A 66 13.98 2.58 -1.74
CA ALA A 66 14.05 3.73 -0.87
C ALA A 66 15.23 3.70 0.12
N GLU A 67 16.05 2.66 0.29
CA GLU A 67 17.09 2.62 1.37
C GLU A 67 18.03 3.84 1.39
N HIS A 68 18.33 4.41 0.21
CA HIS A 68 19.19 5.59 0.09
C HIS A 68 18.45 6.94 0.15
N HIS A 69 17.12 6.92 0.26
CA HIS A 69 16.30 8.11 0.30
C HIS A 69 16.28 8.72 1.73
N PRO A 70 16.38 10.05 1.91
CA PRO A 70 16.39 10.67 3.24
C PRO A 70 15.18 10.33 4.12
N TYR A 71 14.03 10.05 3.51
CA TYR A 71 12.79 9.70 4.21
C TYR A 71 12.54 8.19 4.36
N TRP A 72 13.49 7.36 3.94
CA TRP A 72 13.36 5.91 3.99
C TRP A 72 13.01 5.38 5.37
N GLY A 73 13.78 5.78 6.39
CA GLY A 73 13.59 5.30 7.75
C GLY A 73 12.20 5.64 8.30
N LEU A 74 11.60 6.74 7.82
CA LEU A 74 10.21 7.08 8.15
C LEU A 74 9.24 6.12 7.46
N LEU A 75 9.39 5.95 6.15
CA LEU A 75 8.48 5.12 5.36
C LEU A 75 8.54 3.65 5.80
N TYR A 76 9.75 3.11 5.95
CA TYR A 76 10.00 1.73 6.33
C TYR A 76 9.36 1.39 7.69
N ASN A 77 9.72 2.14 8.74
CA ASN A 77 9.27 1.81 10.09
C ASN A 77 7.77 2.06 10.29
N CYS A 78 7.20 3.11 9.68
CA CYS A 78 5.74 3.29 9.67
C CYS A 78 5.03 2.11 8.98
N THR A 79 5.62 1.59 7.89
CA THR A 79 5.06 0.45 7.16
C THR A 79 5.13 -0.83 7.98
N GLN A 80 6.22 -1.09 8.71
CA GLN A 80 6.32 -2.26 9.60
C GLN A 80 5.23 -2.23 10.68
N ILE A 81 5.09 -1.10 11.37
CA ILE A 81 4.05 -0.93 12.41
C ILE A 81 2.66 -1.13 11.82
N ALA A 82 2.38 -0.55 10.65
CA ALA A 82 1.10 -0.70 9.98
C ALA A 82 0.82 -2.15 9.57
N LYS A 83 1.83 -2.88 9.07
CA LYS A 83 1.70 -4.30 8.70
C LYS A 83 1.37 -5.15 9.92
N ILE A 84 2.12 -5.02 11.01
CA ILE A 84 1.86 -5.75 12.26
C ILE A 84 0.43 -5.49 12.75
N ALA A 85 0.03 -4.21 12.82
CA ALA A 85 -1.31 -3.82 13.26
C ALA A 85 -2.43 -4.36 12.35
N LEU A 86 -2.23 -4.34 11.03
CA LEU A 86 -3.19 -4.89 10.08
C LEU A 86 -3.25 -6.42 10.18
N ASP A 87 -2.12 -7.10 10.28
CA ASP A 87 -2.04 -8.55 10.38
C ASP A 87 -2.77 -9.08 11.62
N LYS A 88 -2.64 -8.37 12.74
CA LYS A 88 -3.31 -8.65 14.01
C LYS A 88 -4.64 -7.92 14.22
N TRP A 89 -5.25 -7.37 13.17
CA TRP A 89 -6.46 -6.54 13.32
C TRP A 89 -7.62 -7.22 14.08
N ASP A 90 -7.81 -8.53 13.89
CA ASP A 90 -8.85 -9.33 14.55
C ASP A 90 -8.29 -10.26 15.65
N ASP A 91 -7.05 -10.02 16.11
CA ASP A 91 -6.34 -10.83 17.10
C ASP A 91 -5.60 -9.92 18.10
N ASN A 92 -4.95 -10.52 19.10
CA ASN A 92 -4.10 -9.78 20.03
C ASN A 92 -2.66 -9.72 19.51
N LEU A 93 -2.00 -8.61 19.77
CA LEU A 93 -0.55 -8.51 19.61
C LEU A 93 0.14 -9.39 20.66
N SER A 94 1.07 -10.20 20.20
CA SER A 94 2.01 -10.91 21.06
C SER A 94 3.04 -9.94 21.63
N LYS A 95 3.79 -10.42 22.62
CA LYS A 95 4.90 -9.64 23.19
C LYS A 95 5.97 -9.35 22.12
N ASP A 96 6.31 -10.34 21.30
CA ASP A 96 7.34 -10.19 20.28
C ASP A 96 6.93 -9.13 19.24
N GLU A 97 5.66 -9.10 18.83
CA GLU A 97 5.12 -8.07 17.92
C GLU A 97 5.10 -6.67 18.56
N LEU A 98 4.86 -6.57 19.87
CA LEU A 98 4.98 -5.30 20.59
C LEU A 98 6.43 -4.84 20.68
N ASP A 99 7.37 -5.75 20.94
CA ASP A 99 8.81 -5.47 20.98
C ASP A 99 9.31 -5.01 19.58
N GLU A 100 8.78 -5.59 18.49
CA GLU A 100 9.03 -5.14 17.11
C GLU A 100 8.49 -3.72 16.84
N ILE A 101 7.27 -3.42 17.29
CA ILE A 101 6.69 -2.08 17.19
C ILE A 101 7.54 -1.06 17.96
N ASP A 102 7.94 -1.38 19.19
CA ASP A 102 8.77 -0.50 20.02
C ASP A 102 10.12 -0.22 19.35
N TRP A 103 10.75 -1.24 18.76
CA TRP A 103 11.98 -1.06 17.99
C TRP A 103 11.78 -0.12 16.79
N SER A 104 10.71 -0.33 16.00
CA SER A 104 10.38 0.57 14.88
C SER A 104 10.11 2.00 15.33
N LEU A 105 9.47 2.21 16.49
CA LEU A 105 9.24 3.54 17.05
C LEU A 105 10.54 4.25 17.44
N ASP A 106 11.51 3.52 17.98
CA ASP A 106 12.82 4.10 18.32
C ASP A 106 13.61 4.47 17.05
N GLU A 107 13.55 3.65 16.00
CA GLU A 107 14.13 3.99 14.70
C GLU A 107 13.45 5.19 14.03
N LEU A 108 12.13 5.35 14.18
CA LEU A 108 11.42 6.56 13.75
C LEU A 108 11.91 7.81 14.47
N LYS A 109 12.11 7.73 15.80
CA LYS A 109 12.65 8.86 16.59
C LYS A 109 14.06 9.20 16.13
N ASN A 110 14.91 8.19 15.92
CA ASN A 110 16.29 8.37 15.45
C ASN A 110 16.32 9.02 14.06
N THR A 111 15.47 8.56 13.14
CA THR A 111 15.34 9.13 11.79
C THR A 111 14.90 10.59 11.85
N CYS A 112 13.87 10.91 12.65
CA CYS A 112 13.42 12.28 12.85
C CYS A 112 14.51 13.18 13.44
N LYS A 113 15.34 12.67 14.34
CA LYS A 113 16.45 13.42 14.94
C LYS A 113 17.50 13.80 13.88
N LYS A 114 17.94 12.83 13.07
CA LYS A 114 18.90 13.06 11.98
C LYS A 114 18.39 14.12 11.00
N LEU A 115 17.13 14.01 10.57
CA LEU A 115 16.53 14.99 9.65
C LEU A 115 16.48 16.41 10.23
N LYS A 116 16.26 16.56 11.55
CA LYS A 116 16.31 17.87 12.23
C LYS A 116 17.74 18.42 12.29
N GLU A 117 18.72 17.57 12.54
CA GLU A 117 20.14 17.95 12.55
C GLU A 117 20.59 18.43 11.16
N ASP A 118 20.17 17.72 10.10
CA ASP A 118 20.42 18.10 8.71
C ASP A 118 19.80 19.46 8.36
N LEU A 119 18.56 19.73 8.79
CA LEU A 119 17.89 21.02 8.62
C LEU A 119 18.59 22.16 9.36
N SER A 120 19.16 21.89 10.53
CA SER A 120 19.88 22.91 11.32
C SER A 120 21.30 23.19 10.80
N SER A 121 21.79 22.35 9.89
CA SER A 121 23.13 22.44 9.29
C SER A 121 23.12 23.09 7.89
N GLN A 122 21.94 23.48 7.40
CA GLN A 122 21.71 24.24 6.15
C GLN A 122 21.61 25.74 6.43
#